data_AF-A0A091PV67-F1
#
_entry.id   AF-A0A091PV67-F1
#
_cell.length_a   1.000
_cell.length_b   1.000
_cell.length_c   1.000
_cell.angle_alpha   90.00
_cell.angle_beta   90.00
_cell.angle_gamma   90.00
#
_symmetry.space_group_name_H-M   'P 1'
#
loop_
_entity.id
_entity.type
_entity.pdbx_description
1 polymer ?
#
loop_
_entity_poly.entity_id
_entity_poly.type
_entity_poly.pdbx_seq_one_letter_code
_entity_poly.pdbx_strand_id
1 'polypeptide(L)'
;SFLFDLEEKFEEDMFTFHVCDVALKHAPEFRRVYLPYVTNQTYQEQTFQRLLNGNAGFQQVLERLESDPVCQRLSLKSFLILPFQRITRLKLLLQNILKRTRPGSEEEVQATQAYDALEKLIKDCNENVQRMKSTEELIYLSQKIEFECKIFPLISQSRRLVKCGELTALDFNTLSPKWKVTTRPIYLHLFNDCLLLSRPKEGGRFVVFDHAAFSDVRGEKCEMKLHGTNKNVFRLFLLQNYQGKRVEFLFRTETHSEKLRWISALAPPRGELDLLECPDAPQVQCIKTYKARENDELALEKADIIMVMQYSNDGWMEGVKLSDRERGWFPSEHVELISSKQARQKNLKEEQRVKNAKQQVFCKK
;
A
#
# COMPACT_ATOMS: atom_id res chain seq x y z
N SER A 1 -23.75 -25.78 -2.22
CA SER A 1 -23.36 -24.34 -2.15
C SER A 1 -22.43 -24.20 -0.95
N PHE A 2 -21.58 -23.17 -0.84
CA PHE A 2 -20.59 -23.15 0.25
C PHE A 2 -21.18 -23.37 1.65
N LEU A 3 -22.33 -22.77 1.97
CA LEU A 3 -23.01 -23.00 3.24
C LEU A 3 -23.56 -24.43 3.36
N PHE A 4 -24.25 -24.91 2.32
CA PHE A 4 -24.80 -26.26 2.30
C PHE A 4 -23.73 -27.34 2.48
N ASP A 5 -22.59 -27.21 1.79
CA ASP A 5 -21.47 -28.16 1.90
C ASP A 5 -20.82 -28.12 3.31
N LEU A 6 -20.91 -26.98 4.02
CA LEU A 6 -20.47 -26.89 5.42
C LEU A 6 -21.48 -27.55 6.37
N GLU A 7 -22.77 -27.33 6.16
CA GLU A 7 -23.85 -27.93 6.95
C GLU A 7 -23.87 -29.45 6.79
N GLU A 8 -23.82 -29.94 5.55
CA GLU A 8 -23.77 -31.37 5.21
C GLU A 8 -22.60 -32.07 5.93
N LYS A 9 -21.38 -31.54 5.81
CA LYS A 9 -20.22 -32.14 6.49
C LYS A 9 -20.29 -32.07 8.01
N PHE A 10 -20.90 -31.02 8.55
CA PHE A 10 -21.06 -30.89 9.99
C PHE A 10 -22.07 -31.91 10.52
N GLU A 11 -23.14 -32.19 9.76
CA GLU A 11 -24.14 -33.20 10.09
C GLU A 11 -23.62 -34.63 9.92
N GLU A 12 -22.75 -34.89 8.93
CA GLU A 12 -22.13 -36.19 8.72
C GLU A 12 -21.26 -36.64 9.92
N ASP A 13 -20.31 -35.79 10.33
CA ASP A 13 -19.46 -36.06 11.50
C ASP A 13 -18.80 -34.79 12.06
N MET A 14 -19.29 -34.37 13.23
CA MET A 14 -18.75 -33.22 13.97
C MET A 14 -17.27 -33.38 14.37
N PHE A 15 -16.77 -34.61 14.55
CA PHE A 15 -15.40 -34.86 15.01
C PHE A 15 -14.36 -34.82 13.88
N THR A 16 -14.78 -35.03 12.62
CA THR A 16 -13.93 -34.96 11.43
C THR A 16 -14.24 -33.73 10.55
N PHE A 17 -15.11 -32.83 11.02
CA PHE A 17 -15.46 -31.61 10.31
C PHE A 17 -14.26 -30.66 10.16
N HIS A 18 -13.79 -30.50 8.93
CA HIS A 18 -12.69 -29.59 8.59
C HIS A 18 -13.15 -28.46 7.65
N VAL A 19 -13.33 -27.25 8.19
CA VAL A 19 -13.73 -26.07 7.39
C VAL A 19 -12.80 -25.79 6.19
N CYS A 20 -11.51 -26.12 6.34
CA CYS A 20 -10.48 -25.80 5.36
C CYS A 20 -10.66 -26.57 4.04
N ASP A 21 -11.14 -27.81 4.07
CA ASP A 21 -11.29 -28.61 2.85
C ASP A 21 -12.47 -28.11 1.99
N VAL A 22 -13.58 -27.71 2.62
CA VAL A 22 -14.73 -27.10 1.97
C VAL A 22 -14.34 -25.74 1.41
N ALA A 23 -13.63 -24.93 2.20
CA ALA A 23 -13.14 -23.63 1.73
C ALA A 23 -12.21 -23.77 0.51
N LEU A 24 -11.33 -24.77 0.51
CA LEU A 24 -10.43 -25.06 -0.61
C LEU A 24 -11.20 -25.51 -1.86
N LYS A 25 -12.17 -26.41 -1.71
CA LYS A 25 -13.06 -26.87 -2.81
C LYS A 25 -13.78 -25.70 -3.48
N HIS A 26 -14.23 -24.72 -2.69
CA HIS A 26 -14.97 -23.55 -3.19
C HIS A 26 -14.08 -22.36 -3.61
N ALA A 27 -12.77 -22.42 -3.39
CA ALA A 27 -11.85 -21.31 -3.70
C ALA A 27 -11.88 -20.82 -5.17
N PRO A 28 -11.96 -21.70 -6.19
CA PRO A 28 -12.09 -21.25 -7.59
C PRO A 28 -13.37 -20.45 -7.84
N GLU A 29 -14.48 -20.86 -7.23
CA GLU A 29 -15.77 -20.18 -7.36
C GLU A 29 -15.76 -18.84 -6.62
N PHE A 30 -15.16 -18.79 -5.42
CA PHE A 30 -14.93 -17.51 -4.72
C PHE A 30 -14.15 -16.54 -5.60
N ARG A 31 -13.08 -17.01 -6.25
CA ARG A 31 -12.31 -16.16 -7.17
C ARG A 31 -13.17 -15.63 -8.31
N ARG A 32 -13.99 -16.49 -8.93
CA ARG A 32 -14.85 -16.12 -10.07
C ARG A 32 -15.81 -14.99 -9.73
N VAL A 33 -16.39 -14.98 -8.53
CA VAL A 33 -17.42 -14.01 -8.13
C VAL A 33 -16.89 -12.81 -7.36
N TYR A 34 -15.96 -13.00 -6.42
CA TYR A 34 -15.45 -11.91 -5.57
C TYR A 34 -14.47 -11.01 -6.30
N LEU A 35 -13.62 -11.55 -7.19
CA LEU A 35 -12.63 -10.76 -7.91
C LEU A 35 -13.26 -9.61 -8.73
N PRO A 36 -14.23 -9.85 -9.63
CA PRO A 36 -14.87 -8.76 -10.37
C PRO A 36 -15.71 -7.86 -9.46
N TYR A 37 -16.35 -8.40 -8.41
CA TYR A 37 -17.18 -7.60 -7.51
C TYR A 37 -16.35 -6.57 -6.73
N VAL A 38 -15.27 -7.03 -6.08
CA VAL A 38 -14.38 -6.18 -5.27
C VAL A 38 -13.61 -5.20 -6.15
N THR A 39 -13.12 -5.65 -7.31
CA THR A 39 -12.38 -4.79 -8.26
C THR A 39 -13.22 -3.60 -8.72
N ASN A 40 -14.51 -3.80 -8.93
CA ASN A 40 -15.43 -2.76 -9.41
C ASN A 40 -16.11 -1.97 -8.29
N GLN A 41 -15.76 -2.19 -7.02
CA GLN A 41 -16.47 -1.58 -5.89
C GLN A 41 -16.44 -0.04 -5.93
N THR A 42 -15.34 0.56 -6.38
CA THR A 42 -15.25 2.02 -6.55
C THR A 42 -16.24 2.55 -7.59
N TYR A 43 -16.42 1.84 -8.72
CA TYR A 43 -17.41 2.23 -9.74
C TYR A 43 -18.85 2.01 -9.27
N GLN A 44 -19.10 0.97 -8.46
CA GLN A 44 -20.39 0.76 -7.82
C GLN A 44 -20.74 1.96 -6.93
N GLU A 45 -19.79 2.40 -6.09
CA GLU A 45 -19.97 3.57 -5.22
C GLU A 45 -20.19 4.87 -6.03
N GLN A 46 -19.38 5.13 -7.06
CA GLN A 46 -19.54 6.31 -7.92
C GLN A 46 -20.90 6.32 -8.63
N THR A 47 -21.34 5.15 -9.10
CA THR A 47 -22.65 5.01 -9.75
C THR A 47 -23.79 5.22 -8.76
N PHE A 48 -23.68 4.64 -7.55
CA PHE A 48 -24.63 4.87 -6.47
C PHE A 48 -24.74 6.36 -6.13
N GLN A 49 -23.62 7.06 -5.93
CA GLN A 49 -23.62 8.50 -5.62
C GLN A 49 -24.23 9.35 -6.76
N ARG A 50 -23.90 9.04 -8.01
CA ARG A 50 -24.47 9.72 -9.18
C ARG A 50 -25.98 9.52 -9.29
N LEU A 51 -26.47 8.30 -9.05
CA LEU A 51 -27.91 8.02 -9.05
C LEU A 51 -28.60 8.70 -7.87
N LEU A 52 -27.98 8.66 -6.70
CA LEU A 52 -28.48 9.34 -5.51
C LEU A 52 -28.60 10.84 -5.76
N ASN A 53 -27.61 11.50 -6.37
CA ASN A 53 -27.64 12.96 -6.56
C ASN A 53 -28.43 13.41 -7.80
N GLY A 54 -28.55 12.56 -8.82
CA GLY A 54 -29.09 12.92 -10.14
C GLY A 54 -30.46 12.34 -10.47
N ASN A 55 -31.01 11.44 -9.65
CA ASN A 55 -32.26 10.74 -9.96
C ASN A 55 -33.20 10.69 -8.73
N ALA A 56 -34.19 11.58 -8.71
CA ALA A 56 -35.19 11.65 -7.63
C ALA A 56 -36.05 10.37 -7.51
N GLY A 57 -36.32 9.68 -8.62
CA GLY A 57 -37.07 8.42 -8.59
C GLY A 57 -36.28 7.30 -7.90
N PHE A 58 -34.97 7.24 -8.15
CA PHE A 58 -34.08 6.32 -7.44
C PHE A 58 -34.02 6.62 -5.94
N GLN A 59 -33.90 7.90 -5.55
CA GLN A 59 -33.92 8.33 -4.14
C GLN A 59 -35.20 7.85 -3.43
N GLN A 60 -36.38 8.11 -3.99
CA GLN A 60 -37.65 7.73 -3.38
C GLN A 60 -37.80 6.22 -3.20
N VAL A 61 -37.39 5.44 -4.21
CA VAL A 61 -37.43 3.97 -4.12
C VAL A 61 -36.44 3.47 -3.07
N LEU A 62 -35.24 4.04 -3.01
CA LEU A 62 -34.22 3.67 -2.05
C LEU A 62 -34.68 3.96 -0.62
N GLU A 63 -35.19 5.16 -0.34
CA GLU A 63 -35.73 5.54 0.97
C GLU A 63 -36.84 4.58 1.42
N ARG A 64 -37.76 4.25 0.49
CA ARG A 64 -38.82 3.27 0.77
C ARG A 64 -38.25 1.90 1.14
N LEU A 65 -37.28 1.39 0.40
CA LEU A 65 -36.67 0.09 0.67
C LEU A 65 -35.87 0.10 1.98
N GLU A 66 -35.08 1.15 2.25
CA GLU A 66 -34.29 1.29 3.47
C GLU A 66 -35.16 1.49 4.74
N SER A 67 -36.40 1.97 4.58
CA SER A 67 -37.37 2.08 5.68
C SER A 67 -37.95 0.74 6.14
N ASP A 68 -37.78 -0.33 5.37
CA ASP A 68 -38.29 -1.66 5.71
C ASP A 68 -37.59 -2.19 6.98
N PRO A 69 -38.34 -2.71 7.98
CA PRO A 69 -37.75 -3.33 9.17
C PRO A 69 -36.73 -4.44 8.89
N VAL A 70 -36.84 -5.18 7.78
CA VAL A 70 -35.87 -6.20 7.35
C VAL A 70 -34.48 -5.61 7.14
N CYS A 71 -34.38 -4.35 6.74
CA CYS A 71 -33.11 -3.67 6.53
C CYS A 71 -32.41 -3.27 7.83
N GLN A 72 -33.07 -3.34 8.99
CA GLN A 72 -32.48 -3.01 10.30
C GLN A 72 -31.79 -1.63 10.35
N ARG A 73 -32.36 -0.63 9.64
CA ARG A 73 -31.83 0.74 9.51
C ARG A 73 -30.46 0.83 8.82
N LEU A 74 -30.09 -0.19 8.07
CA LEU A 74 -28.88 -0.21 7.26
C LEU A 74 -29.16 0.32 5.86
N SER A 75 -28.24 1.14 5.33
CA SER A 75 -28.34 1.64 3.96
C SER A 75 -27.88 0.60 2.94
N LEU A 76 -28.33 0.70 1.69
CA LEU A 76 -27.91 -0.16 0.59
C LEU A 76 -26.37 -0.24 0.48
N LYS A 77 -25.70 0.91 0.64
CA LYS A 77 -24.24 0.99 0.66
C LYS A 77 -23.59 0.07 1.70
N SER A 78 -24.20 -0.05 2.88
CA SER A 78 -23.69 -0.93 3.95
C SER A 78 -23.85 -2.42 3.63
N PHE A 79 -24.79 -2.78 2.76
CA PHE A 79 -24.92 -4.14 2.25
C PHE A 79 -23.93 -4.42 1.11
N LEU A 80 -23.65 -3.44 0.25
CA LEU A 80 -22.71 -3.59 -0.88
C LEU A 80 -21.25 -3.83 -0.44
N ILE A 81 -20.88 -3.46 0.79
CA ILE A 81 -19.54 -3.75 1.35
C ILE A 81 -19.41 -5.19 1.91
N LEU A 82 -20.52 -5.87 2.17
CA LEU A 82 -20.52 -7.18 2.85
C LEU A 82 -19.71 -8.27 2.13
N PRO A 83 -19.74 -8.40 0.79
CA PRO A 83 -18.93 -9.42 0.11
C PRO A 83 -17.43 -9.26 0.40
N PHE A 84 -16.90 -8.03 0.31
CA PHE A 84 -15.50 -7.79 0.62
C PHE A 84 -15.18 -8.13 2.08
N GLN A 85 -16.05 -7.77 3.02
CA GLN A 85 -15.87 -8.13 4.43
C GLN A 85 -15.97 -9.64 4.68
N ARG A 86 -16.81 -10.36 3.91
CA ARG A 86 -17.03 -11.79 4.09
C ARG A 86 -15.77 -12.57 3.71
N ILE A 87 -15.19 -12.29 2.54
CA ILE A 87 -14.00 -13.03 2.07
C ILE A 87 -12.76 -12.72 2.92
N THR A 88 -12.61 -11.48 3.38
CA THR A 88 -11.52 -11.07 4.30
C THR A 88 -11.65 -11.72 5.68
N ARG A 89 -12.86 -11.76 6.25
CA ARG A 89 -13.11 -12.50 7.50
C ARG A 89 -12.84 -13.99 7.35
N LEU A 90 -13.23 -14.60 6.24
CA LEU A 90 -12.96 -16.01 5.99
C LEU A 90 -11.45 -16.31 5.95
N LYS A 91 -10.64 -15.46 5.28
CA LYS A 91 -9.16 -15.55 5.33
C LYS A 91 -8.64 -15.56 6.77
N LEU A 92 -9.11 -14.64 7.62
CA LEU A 92 -8.67 -14.54 9.02
C LEU A 92 -9.04 -15.79 9.84
N LEU A 93 -10.24 -16.35 9.61
CA LEU A 93 -10.66 -17.59 10.26
C LEU A 93 -9.77 -18.77 9.85
N LEU A 94 -9.48 -18.93 8.56
CA LEU A 94 -8.58 -19.98 8.07
C LEU A 94 -7.15 -19.80 8.61
N GLN A 95 -6.66 -18.57 8.71
CA GLN A 95 -5.36 -18.27 9.31
C GLN A 95 -5.32 -18.69 10.79
N ASN A 96 -6.38 -18.42 11.54
CA ASN A 96 -6.48 -18.80 12.95
C ASN A 96 -6.55 -20.32 13.14
N ILE A 97 -7.21 -21.04 12.22
CA ILE A 97 -7.19 -22.51 12.19
C ILE A 97 -5.75 -22.98 11.95
N LEU A 98 -5.10 -22.51 10.88
CA LEU A 98 -3.73 -22.89 10.53
C LEU A 98 -2.72 -22.66 11.67
N LYS A 99 -2.84 -21.54 12.40
CA LYS A 99 -1.98 -21.23 13.56
C LYS A 99 -2.13 -22.23 14.71
N ARG A 100 -3.27 -22.92 14.81
CA ARG A 100 -3.60 -23.86 15.89
C ARG A 100 -3.52 -25.33 15.46
N THR A 101 -3.44 -25.60 14.16
CA THR A 101 -3.29 -26.94 13.61
C THR A 101 -1.92 -27.53 13.94
N ARG A 102 -1.91 -28.84 14.24
CA ARG A 102 -0.70 -29.60 14.55
C ARG A 102 0.27 -29.59 13.36
N PRO A 103 1.55 -29.21 13.54
CA PRO A 103 2.53 -29.27 12.46
C PRO A 103 2.71 -30.68 11.93
N GLY A 104 2.80 -30.82 10.61
CA GLY A 104 2.96 -32.08 9.88
C GLY A 104 1.67 -32.86 9.60
N SER A 105 0.50 -32.38 10.02
CA SER A 105 -0.77 -33.07 9.77
C SER A 105 -1.34 -32.80 8.37
N GLU A 106 -2.23 -33.68 7.89
CA GLU A 106 -2.97 -33.43 6.64
C GLU A 106 -3.85 -32.17 6.75
N GLU A 107 -4.43 -31.93 7.92
CA GLU A 107 -5.19 -30.71 8.22
C GLU A 107 -4.34 -29.44 8.00
N GLU A 108 -3.05 -29.47 8.34
CA GLU A 108 -2.15 -28.32 8.11
C GLU A 108 -2.00 -28.06 6.62
N VAL A 109 -1.84 -29.11 5.81
CA VAL A 109 -1.72 -28.99 4.36
C VAL A 109 -2.98 -28.35 3.79
N GLN A 110 -4.16 -28.86 4.16
CA GLN A 110 -5.44 -28.33 3.70
C GLN A 110 -5.66 -26.88 4.16
N ALA A 111 -5.39 -26.58 5.44
CA ALA A 111 -5.51 -25.23 6.00
C ALA A 111 -4.57 -24.24 5.30
N THR A 112 -3.34 -24.67 5.00
CA THR A 112 -2.35 -23.87 4.28
C THR A 112 -2.81 -23.57 2.86
N GLN A 113 -3.30 -24.57 2.13
CA GLN A 113 -3.80 -24.41 0.77
C GLN A 113 -5.05 -23.50 0.72
N ALA A 114 -6.00 -23.71 1.62
CA ALA A 114 -7.22 -22.90 1.69
C ALA A 114 -6.89 -21.43 2.05
N TYR A 115 -6.03 -21.22 3.04
CA TYR A 115 -5.57 -19.89 3.43
C TYR A 115 -4.83 -19.19 2.27
N ASP A 116 -3.89 -19.89 1.61
CA ASP A 116 -3.12 -19.33 0.49
C ASP A 116 -4.02 -18.95 -0.69
N ALA A 117 -5.00 -19.79 -1.03
CA ALA A 117 -5.95 -19.49 -2.10
C ALA A 117 -6.77 -18.22 -1.82
N LEU A 118 -7.26 -18.03 -0.59
CA LEU A 118 -7.99 -16.83 -0.20
C LEU A 118 -7.08 -15.61 -0.08
N GLU A 119 -5.86 -15.79 0.42
CA GLU A 119 -4.87 -14.72 0.46
C GLU A 119 -4.51 -14.22 -0.94
N LYS A 120 -4.27 -15.13 -1.88
CA LYS A 120 -4.02 -14.79 -3.29
C LYS A 120 -5.20 -14.08 -3.92
N LEU A 121 -6.43 -14.54 -3.67
CA LEU A 121 -7.64 -13.86 -4.13
C LEU A 121 -7.71 -12.41 -3.61
N ILE A 122 -7.54 -12.20 -2.31
CA ILE A 122 -7.60 -10.86 -1.70
C ILE A 122 -6.47 -9.97 -2.23
N LYS A 123 -5.27 -10.52 -2.38
CA LYS A 123 -4.11 -9.82 -2.96
C LYS A 123 -4.41 -9.39 -4.40
N ASP A 124 -4.92 -10.28 -5.24
CA ASP A 124 -5.27 -9.97 -6.62
C ASP A 124 -6.39 -8.91 -6.70
N CYS A 125 -7.40 -8.96 -5.82
CA CYS A 125 -8.40 -7.90 -5.72
C CYS A 125 -7.75 -6.54 -5.45
N ASN A 126 -6.87 -6.46 -4.44
CA ASN A 126 -6.20 -5.23 -4.05
C ASN A 126 -5.31 -4.69 -5.18
N GLU A 127 -4.54 -5.56 -5.82
CA GLU A 127 -3.68 -5.20 -6.95
C GLU A 127 -4.48 -4.70 -8.17
N ASN A 128 -5.63 -5.31 -8.49
CA ASN A 128 -6.48 -4.85 -9.58
C ASN A 128 -7.10 -3.47 -9.28
N VAL A 129 -7.63 -3.27 -8.08
CA VAL A 129 -8.14 -1.96 -7.64
C VAL A 129 -7.04 -0.91 -7.73
N GLN A 130 -5.83 -1.22 -7.25
CA GLN A 130 -4.71 -0.29 -7.28
C GLN A 130 -4.26 0.00 -8.72
N ARG A 131 -4.19 -1.01 -9.59
CA ARG A 131 -3.83 -0.83 -11.01
C ARG A 131 -4.82 0.09 -11.74
N MET A 132 -6.10 -0.05 -11.45
CA MET A 132 -7.14 0.81 -12.03
C MET A 132 -6.98 2.26 -11.56
N LYS A 133 -6.83 2.48 -10.24
CA LYS A 133 -6.57 3.82 -9.68
C LYS A 133 -5.31 4.45 -10.26
N SER A 134 -4.21 3.70 -10.34
CA SER A 134 -2.97 4.18 -10.95
C SER A 134 -3.15 4.54 -12.43
N THR A 135 -3.94 3.76 -13.19
CA THR A 135 -4.22 4.07 -14.60
C THR A 135 -5.02 5.37 -14.74
N GLU A 136 -6.04 5.58 -13.92
CA GLU A 136 -6.82 6.83 -13.89
C GLU A 136 -5.94 8.04 -13.52
N GLU A 137 -5.06 7.89 -12.52
CA GLU A 137 -4.09 8.91 -12.12
C GLU A 137 -3.11 9.26 -13.26
N LEU A 138 -2.60 8.26 -13.99
CA LEU A 138 -1.72 8.48 -15.14
C LEU A 138 -2.43 9.19 -16.30
N ILE A 139 -3.69 8.85 -16.57
CA ILE A 139 -4.50 9.54 -17.59
C ILE A 139 -4.66 11.01 -17.21
N TYR A 140 -5.08 11.29 -15.97
CA TYR A 140 -5.23 12.65 -15.48
C TYR A 140 -3.91 13.44 -15.55
N LEU A 141 -2.80 12.83 -15.14
CA LEU A 141 -1.50 13.48 -15.18
C LEU A 141 -1.01 13.71 -16.61
N SER A 142 -1.28 12.78 -17.54
CA SER A 142 -0.90 12.93 -18.95
C SER A 142 -1.52 14.15 -19.63
N GLN A 143 -2.70 14.59 -19.18
CA GLN A 143 -3.37 15.79 -19.68
C GLN A 143 -2.73 17.09 -19.17
N LYS A 144 -1.87 17.01 -18.15
CA LYS A 144 -1.24 18.14 -17.46
C LYS A 144 0.26 18.24 -17.70
N ILE A 145 0.88 17.22 -18.28
CA ILE A 145 2.32 17.17 -18.53
C ILE A 145 2.64 17.59 -19.97
N GLU A 146 3.58 18.52 -20.09
CA GLU A 146 4.24 18.91 -21.34
C GLU A 146 5.73 18.53 -21.24
N PHE A 147 6.34 18.07 -22.34
CA PHE A 147 7.77 17.74 -22.38
C PHE A 147 8.54 18.81 -23.15
N GLU A 148 9.51 19.45 -22.48
CA GLU A 148 10.54 20.29 -23.11
C GLU A 148 11.73 19.42 -23.57
N CYS A 149 11.91 18.27 -22.92
CA CYS A 149 12.91 17.25 -23.25
C CYS A 149 12.33 16.16 -24.16
N LYS A 150 13.04 15.03 -24.30
CA LYS A 150 12.56 13.88 -25.08
C LYS A 150 11.21 13.40 -24.53
N ILE A 151 10.23 13.23 -25.41
CA ILE A 151 8.90 12.76 -25.03
C ILE A 151 9.00 11.38 -24.37
N PHE A 152 8.30 11.22 -23.25
CA PHE A 152 8.23 9.98 -22.49
C PHE A 152 6.77 9.49 -22.45
N PRO A 153 6.48 8.24 -22.86
CA PRO A 153 5.12 7.71 -22.87
C PRO A 153 4.66 7.43 -21.43
N LEU A 154 3.83 8.31 -20.87
CA LEU A 154 3.45 8.27 -19.45
C LEU A 154 2.52 7.10 -19.10
N ILE A 155 1.59 6.73 -20.00
CA ILE A 155 0.60 5.68 -19.75
C ILE A 155 1.23 4.31 -20.01
N SER A 156 1.24 3.46 -18.99
CA SER A 156 1.73 2.07 -19.06
C SER A 156 0.96 1.20 -18.07
N GLN A 157 0.73 -0.07 -18.42
CA GLN A 157 -0.02 -1.03 -17.60
C GLN A 157 0.66 -1.35 -16.26
N SER A 158 1.98 -1.21 -16.18
CA SER A 158 2.78 -1.52 -15.00
C SER A 158 3.23 -0.28 -14.22
N ARG A 159 2.98 0.92 -14.75
CA ARG A 159 3.44 2.16 -14.13
C ARG A 159 2.47 2.62 -13.05
N ARG A 160 3.01 3.02 -11.91
CA ARG A 160 2.28 3.64 -10.80
C ARG A 160 3.09 4.79 -10.23
N LEU A 161 2.40 5.83 -9.80
CA LEU A 161 3.03 6.92 -9.07
C LEU A 161 3.39 6.43 -7.65
N VAL A 162 4.63 6.66 -7.25
CA VAL A 162 5.16 6.28 -5.93
C VAL A 162 5.14 7.48 -5.00
N LYS A 163 5.61 8.64 -5.47
CA LYS A 163 5.55 9.91 -4.73
C LYS A 163 5.60 11.08 -5.71
N CYS A 164 4.95 12.19 -5.37
CA CYS A 164 5.09 13.44 -6.09
C CYS A 164 5.12 14.63 -5.12
N GLY A 165 5.72 15.73 -5.54
CA GLY A 165 5.76 16.92 -4.72
C GLY A 165 6.76 17.96 -5.21
N GLU A 166 6.55 19.19 -4.74
CA GLU A 166 7.48 20.30 -4.99
C GLU A 166 8.62 20.27 -3.98
N LEU A 167 9.85 20.42 -4.48
CA LEU A 167 11.05 20.52 -3.68
C LEU A 167 11.79 21.82 -4.00
N THR A 168 12.46 22.39 -3.00
CA THR A 168 13.35 23.53 -3.21
C THR A 168 14.74 23.01 -3.60
N ALA A 169 15.14 23.16 -4.87
CA ALA A 169 16.51 22.92 -5.28
C ALA A 169 17.43 24.06 -4.81
N LEU A 170 18.61 23.69 -4.32
CA LEU A 170 19.65 24.60 -3.85
C LEU A 170 20.81 24.58 -4.84
N ASP A 171 21.11 25.73 -5.44
CA ASP A 171 22.25 25.93 -6.32
C ASP A 171 23.33 26.73 -5.57
N PHE A 172 24.54 26.16 -5.42
CA PHE A 172 25.68 26.85 -4.82
C PHE A 172 26.54 27.45 -5.93
N ASN A 173 26.59 28.77 -6.00
CA ASN A 173 27.53 29.44 -6.89
C ASN A 173 28.91 29.48 -6.24
N THR A 174 29.78 28.55 -6.63
CA THR A 174 31.17 28.43 -6.16
C THR A 174 32.06 29.61 -6.54
N LEU A 175 31.60 30.49 -7.44
CA LEU A 175 32.37 31.63 -7.97
C LEU A 175 32.09 32.97 -7.28
N SER A 176 31.15 33.03 -6.32
CA SER A 176 30.81 34.27 -5.61
C SER A 176 31.48 34.36 -4.22
N PRO A 177 32.18 35.47 -3.89
CA PRO A 177 32.90 35.65 -2.62
C PRO A 177 31.99 35.72 -1.38
N LYS A 178 30.69 35.89 -1.59
CA LYS A 178 29.65 35.64 -0.59
C LYS A 178 28.91 34.40 -1.05
N TRP A 179 28.90 33.33 -0.26
CA TRP A 179 28.17 32.08 -0.55
C TRP A 179 26.66 32.34 -0.68
N LYS A 180 26.23 32.90 -1.81
CA LYS A 180 24.82 33.15 -2.11
C LYS A 180 24.24 31.85 -2.64
N VAL A 181 23.42 31.22 -1.82
CA VAL A 181 22.60 30.06 -2.22
C VAL A 181 21.40 30.60 -2.99
N THR A 182 21.29 30.24 -4.28
CA THR A 182 20.08 30.49 -5.05
C THR A 182 19.16 29.29 -4.95
N THR A 183 17.85 29.55 -4.91
CA THR A 183 16.84 28.50 -4.78
C THR A 183 15.88 28.52 -5.96
N ARG A 184 15.40 27.34 -6.36
CA ARG A 184 14.37 27.21 -7.41
C ARG A 184 13.42 26.06 -7.09
N PRO A 185 12.11 26.19 -7.36
CA PRO A 185 11.17 25.09 -7.19
C PRO A 185 11.34 24.07 -8.33
N ILE A 186 11.35 22.79 -7.97
CA ILE A 186 11.31 21.68 -8.92
C ILE A 186 10.27 20.69 -8.40
N TYR A 187 9.35 20.30 -9.27
CA TYR A 187 8.34 19.31 -8.95
C TYR A 187 8.77 17.94 -9.46
N LEU A 188 8.83 16.96 -8.56
CA LEU A 188 9.19 15.58 -8.86
C LEU A 188 7.94 14.72 -9.04
N HIS A 189 7.94 13.90 -10.08
CA HIS A 189 6.99 12.80 -10.25
C HIS A 189 7.77 11.49 -10.27
N LEU A 190 7.77 10.78 -9.14
CA LEU A 190 8.46 9.50 -9.00
C LEU A 190 7.48 8.37 -9.28
N PHE A 191 7.79 7.58 -10.29
CA PHE A 191 7.10 6.33 -10.62
C PHE A 191 7.95 5.13 -10.21
N ASN A 192 7.35 3.95 -10.23
CA ASN A 192 8.06 2.70 -9.93
C ASN A 192 9.17 2.35 -10.94
N ASP A 193 9.16 2.93 -12.14
CA ASP A 193 10.11 2.65 -13.22
C ASP A 193 10.88 3.88 -13.72
N CYS A 194 10.49 5.10 -13.36
CA CYS A 194 11.16 6.33 -13.77
C CYS A 194 10.93 7.51 -12.81
N LEU A 195 11.74 8.55 -12.95
CA LEU A 195 11.58 9.84 -12.28
C LEU A 195 11.48 10.95 -13.33
N LEU A 196 10.48 11.83 -13.20
CA LEU A 196 10.35 13.04 -14.01
C LEU A 196 10.63 14.28 -13.15
N LEU A 197 11.44 15.21 -13.68
CA LEU A 197 11.71 16.51 -13.09
C LEU A 197 10.99 17.58 -13.91
N SER A 198 10.18 18.37 -13.23
CA SER A 198 9.31 19.34 -13.90
C SER A 198 9.27 20.70 -13.22
N ARG A 199 8.94 21.73 -14.00
CA ARG A 199 8.62 23.07 -13.48
C ARG A 199 7.09 23.21 -13.44
N PRO A 200 6.51 23.61 -12.30
CA PRO A 200 5.08 23.92 -12.25
C PRO A 200 4.77 25.15 -13.12
N LYS A 201 3.62 25.10 -13.80
CA LYS A 201 3.02 26.21 -14.57
C LYS A 201 1.64 26.53 -13.99
N GLU A 202 1.10 27.69 -14.41
CA GLU A 202 -0.28 28.07 -14.11
C GLU A 202 -1.29 26.98 -14.54
N GLY A 203 -2.41 26.88 -13.82
CA GLY A 203 -3.45 25.88 -14.08
C GLY A 203 -3.07 24.45 -13.68
N GLY A 204 -2.01 24.26 -12.88
CA GLY A 204 -1.59 22.95 -12.39
C GLY A 204 -1.01 22.05 -13.49
N ARG A 205 -0.38 22.68 -14.50
CA ARG A 205 0.38 21.99 -15.55
C ARG A 205 1.85 21.87 -15.15
N PHE A 206 2.54 20.90 -15.73
CA PHE A 206 3.94 20.63 -15.44
C PHE A 206 4.74 20.54 -16.74
N VAL A 207 5.87 21.24 -16.80
CA VAL A 207 6.82 21.10 -17.92
C VAL A 207 7.99 20.25 -17.49
N VAL A 208 8.09 19.05 -18.04
CA VAL A 208 9.17 18.11 -17.78
C VAL A 208 10.40 18.53 -18.58
N PHE A 209 11.48 18.85 -17.86
CA PHE A 209 12.75 19.27 -18.45
C PHE A 209 13.85 18.20 -18.33
N ASP A 210 13.68 17.22 -17.44
CA ASP A 210 14.60 16.09 -17.30
C ASP A 210 13.85 14.84 -16.82
N HIS A 211 14.37 13.66 -17.17
CA HIS A 211 13.88 12.39 -16.67
C HIS A 211 14.96 11.31 -16.68
N ALA A 212 14.79 10.28 -15.84
CA ALA A 212 15.66 9.12 -15.78
C ALA A 212 14.88 7.85 -15.48
N ALA A 213 15.40 6.70 -15.91
CA ALA A 213 14.90 5.40 -15.44
C ALA A 213 15.20 5.24 -13.95
N PHE A 214 14.34 4.56 -13.20
CA PHE A 214 14.52 4.41 -11.74
C PHE A 214 15.82 3.65 -11.39
N SER A 215 16.27 2.75 -12.28
CA SER A 215 17.58 2.09 -12.19
C SER A 215 18.75 3.07 -12.03
N ASP A 216 18.61 4.27 -12.60
CA ASP A 216 19.63 5.32 -12.67
C ASP A 216 19.37 6.47 -11.68
N VAL A 217 18.41 6.32 -10.76
CA VAL A 217 18.05 7.34 -9.76
C VAL A 217 18.58 6.94 -8.39
N ARG A 218 19.27 7.83 -7.68
CA ARG A 218 19.71 7.60 -6.29
C ARG A 218 19.43 8.79 -5.39
N GLY A 219 18.77 8.55 -4.26
CA GLY A 219 18.62 9.53 -3.18
C GLY A 219 19.57 9.24 -2.03
N GLU A 220 20.33 10.25 -1.59
CA GLU A 220 21.30 10.10 -0.50
C GLU A 220 21.08 11.13 0.62
N LYS A 221 21.28 10.68 1.87
CA LYS A 221 21.31 11.58 3.03
C LYS A 221 22.52 12.51 2.89
N CYS A 222 22.27 13.81 2.90
CA CYS A 222 23.34 14.80 2.99
C CYS A 222 23.65 15.05 4.47
N GLU A 223 24.88 14.77 4.89
CA GLU A 223 25.38 15.02 6.27
C GLU A 223 25.91 16.44 6.47
N MET A 224 25.83 17.31 5.46
CA MET A 224 26.23 18.70 5.61
C MET A 224 25.45 19.35 6.75
N LYS A 225 26.16 19.76 7.80
CA LYS A 225 25.62 20.55 8.91
C LYS A 225 25.37 21.98 8.42
N LEU A 226 24.32 22.14 7.63
CA LEU A 226 23.84 23.46 7.25
C LEU A 226 23.10 24.07 8.46
N HIS A 227 23.62 25.17 8.97
CA HIS A 227 23.00 25.93 10.06
C HIS A 227 21.87 26.82 9.52
N GLY A 228 20.89 27.15 10.38
CA GLY A 228 19.79 28.06 10.03
C GLY A 228 18.63 27.38 9.27
N THR A 229 18.15 28.03 8.19
CA THR A 229 16.96 27.66 7.39
C THR A 229 17.18 26.52 6.40
N ASN A 230 18.40 26.00 6.31
CA ASN A 230 18.81 24.96 5.34
C ASN A 230 18.86 23.56 5.95
N LYS A 231 17.93 23.25 6.86
CA LYS A 231 17.74 21.89 7.41
C LYS A 231 17.02 21.00 6.39
N ASN A 232 16.94 19.70 6.66
CA ASN A 232 16.19 18.73 5.85
C ASN A 232 16.64 18.65 4.38
N VAL A 233 17.95 18.67 4.15
CA VAL A 233 18.53 18.51 2.81
C VAL A 233 18.87 17.06 2.46
N PHE A 234 18.73 16.71 1.17
CA PHE A 234 19.15 15.43 0.60
C PHE A 234 19.65 15.62 -0.83
N ARG A 235 20.48 14.69 -1.31
CA ARG A 235 20.99 14.71 -2.69
C ARG A 235 20.19 13.75 -3.56
N LEU A 236 19.89 14.18 -4.77
CA LEU A 236 19.37 13.34 -5.85
C LEU A 236 20.44 13.24 -6.93
N PHE A 237 20.78 12.02 -7.31
CA PHE A 237 21.62 11.73 -8.45
C PHE A 237 20.80 11.08 -9.56
N LEU A 238 20.89 11.64 -10.76
CA LEU A 238 20.57 10.96 -12.00
C LEU A 238 21.90 10.44 -12.55
N LEU A 239 22.16 9.14 -12.42
CA LEU A 239 23.37 8.50 -12.93
C LEU A 239 23.43 8.61 -14.46
N GLN A 240 22.27 8.40 -15.09
CA GLN A 240 22.03 8.62 -16.50
C GLN A 240 20.65 9.25 -16.67
N ASN A 241 20.61 10.50 -17.10
CA ASN A 241 19.39 11.17 -17.50
C ASN A 241 19.01 10.85 -18.95
N TYR A 242 17.97 11.48 -19.50
CA TYR A 242 17.52 11.23 -20.89
C TYR A 242 18.58 11.51 -21.97
N GLN A 243 19.63 12.29 -21.64
CA GLN A 243 20.78 12.57 -22.52
C GLN A 243 21.99 11.68 -22.24
N GLY A 244 21.88 10.70 -21.33
CA GLY A 244 23.01 9.88 -20.88
C GLY A 244 24.01 10.64 -19.98
N LYS A 245 23.61 11.78 -19.41
CA LYS A 245 24.48 12.59 -18.55
C LYS A 245 24.21 12.30 -17.08
N ARG A 246 25.27 12.40 -16.28
CA ARG A 246 25.16 12.42 -14.82
C ARG A 246 24.76 13.82 -14.34
N VAL A 247 23.70 13.91 -13.54
CA VAL A 247 23.20 15.16 -12.97
C VAL A 247 23.02 14.99 -11.46
N GLU A 248 23.36 16.03 -10.70
CA GLU A 248 23.17 16.08 -9.24
C GLU A 248 22.28 17.27 -8.88
N PHE A 249 21.36 17.04 -7.95
CA PHE A 249 20.55 18.08 -7.33
C PHE A 249 20.68 18.00 -5.82
N LEU A 250 20.78 19.15 -5.15
CA LEU A 250 20.56 19.26 -3.72
C LEU A 250 19.16 19.80 -3.46
N PHE A 251 18.33 18.99 -2.80
CA PHE A 251 16.96 19.37 -2.45
C PHE A 251 16.83 19.66 -0.97
N ARG A 252 15.96 20.62 -0.66
CA ARG A 252 15.47 20.94 0.68
C ARG A 252 13.97 20.66 0.74
N THR A 253 13.55 19.96 1.80
CA THR A 253 12.14 19.76 2.15
C THR A 253 11.73 20.66 3.30
N GLU A 254 10.43 20.90 3.44
CA GLU A 254 9.88 21.68 4.56
C GLU A 254 10.06 20.95 5.90
N THR A 255 9.71 19.66 5.91
CA THR A 255 9.70 18.83 7.11
C THR A 255 10.77 17.74 7.05
N HIS A 256 11.07 17.14 8.20
CA HIS A 256 12.03 16.05 8.28
C HIS A 256 11.44 14.75 7.74
N SER A 257 10.16 14.49 8.02
CA SER A 257 9.39 13.39 7.44
C SER A 257 9.47 13.42 5.91
N GLU A 258 9.24 14.55 5.27
CA GLU A 258 9.33 14.66 3.80
C GLU A 258 10.72 14.31 3.27
N LYS A 259 11.78 14.77 3.93
CA LYS A 259 13.15 14.37 3.57
C LYS A 259 13.32 12.85 3.63
N LEU A 260 12.90 12.22 4.72
CA LEU A 260 13.08 10.77 4.88
C LEU A 260 12.18 9.98 3.93
N ARG A 261 10.96 10.44 3.67
CA ARG A 261 10.02 9.87 2.71
C ARG A 261 10.59 9.87 1.30
N TRP A 262 11.11 11.01 0.83
CA TRP A 262 11.80 11.10 -0.46
C TRP A 262 13.02 10.19 -0.54
N ILE A 263 13.87 10.18 0.49
CA ILE A 263 15.05 9.29 0.50
C ILE A 263 14.64 7.82 0.48
N SER A 264 13.59 7.44 1.20
CA SER A 264 13.09 6.06 1.20
C SER A 264 12.53 5.67 -0.17
N ALA A 265 11.76 6.56 -0.80
CA ALA A 265 11.18 6.32 -2.12
C ALA A 265 12.22 6.27 -3.25
N LEU A 266 13.31 7.04 -3.12
CA LEU A 266 14.44 7.08 -4.06
C LEU A 266 15.51 6.01 -3.77
N ALA A 267 15.32 5.20 -2.72
CA ALA A 267 16.21 4.09 -2.42
C ALA A 267 15.98 2.96 -3.44
N PRO A 268 17.03 2.18 -3.79
CA PRO A 268 16.85 0.99 -4.62
C PRO A 268 15.76 0.07 -4.03
N PRO A 269 15.00 -0.64 -4.89
CA PRO A 269 14.01 -1.60 -4.42
C PRO A 269 14.72 -2.61 -3.52
N ARG A 270 14.36 -2.65 -2.24
CA ARG A 270 14.86 -3.68 -1.32
C ARG A 270 14.05 -4.95 -1.60
N GLY A 271 14.70 -6.11 -1.53
CA GLY A 271 13.97 -7.38 -1.50
C GLY A 271 12.97 -7.40 -0.34
N GLU A 272 12.05 -8.37 -0.34
CA GLU A 272 11.20 -8.60 0.82
C GLU A 272 12.08 -8.70 2.07
N LEU A 273 11.84 -7.79 3.02
CA LEU A 273 12.53 -7.83 4.30
C LEU A 273 12.18 -9.16 4.97
N ASP A 274 13.18 -9.98 5.26
CA ASP A 274 12.96 -11.09 6.17
C ASP A 274 12.84 -10.51 7.57
N LEU A 275 11.61 -10.33 8.05
CA LEU A 275 11.34 -9.69 9.35
C LEU A 275 11.96 -10.48 10.53
N LEU A 276 12.52 -11.65 10.25
CA LEU A 276 13.26 -12.50 11.18
C LEU A 276 14.72 -12.08 11.37
N GLU A 277 15.31 -11.32 10.44
CA GLU A 277 16.70 -10.85 10.59
C GLU A 277 16.83 -9.77 11.67
N CYS A 278 15.71 -9.13 12.06
CA CYS A 278 15.66 -8.10 13.10
C CYS A 278 14.64 -8.44 14.20
N PRO A 279 14.84 -9.51 15.00
CA PRO A 279 13.88 -9.95 16.01
C PRO A 279 13.67 -8.93 17.14
N ASP A 280 14.63 -8.04 17.36
CA ASP A 280 14.56 -6.98 18.36
C ASP A 280 14.00 -5.65 17.81
N ALA A 281 13.59 -5.60 16.54
CA ALA A 281 12.98 -4.42 15.94
C ALA A 281 11.77 -3.93 16.77
N PRO A 282 11.60 -2.61 16.94
CA PRO A 282 10.42 -2.06 17.59
C PRO A 282 9.15 -2.49 16.83
N GLN A 283 8.11 -2.83 17.58
CA GLN A 283 6.78 -3.10 17.02
C GLN A 283 5.79 -2.13 17.62
N VAL A 284 4.85 -1.68 16.80
CA VAL A 284 3.74 -0.83 17.22
C VAL A 284 2.41 -1.50 16.85
N GLN A 285 1.39 -1.23 17.64
CA GLN A 285 0.02 -1.65 17.37
C GLN A 285 -0.82 -0.44 16.98
N CYS A 286 -1.58 -0.55 15.90
CA CYS A 286 -2.53 0.48 15.51
C CYS A 286 -3.70 0.57 16.50
N ILE A 287 -3.89 1.75 17.08
CA ILE A 287 -4.98 2.05 18.03
C ILE A 287 -6.13 2.82 17.35
N LYS A 288 -5.85 3.48 16.22
CA LYS A 288 -6.79 4.29 15.45
C LYS A 288 -6.58 4.09 13.95
N THR A 289 -7.64 3.79 13.21
CA THR A 289 -7.60 3.64 11.75
C THR A 289 -7.04 4.90 11.08
N TYR A 290 -6.13 4.71 10.13
CA TYR A 290 -5.50 5.77 9.34
C TYR A 290 -5.71 5.51 7.85
N LYS A 291 -6.23 6.52 7.13
CA LYS A 291 -6.38 6.47 5.67
C LYS A 291 -5.21 7.18 5.02
N ALA A 292 -4.47 6.46 4.19
CA ALA A 292 -3.39 7.00 3.37
C ALA A 292 -3.92 8.12 2.45
N ARG A 293 -3.18 9.22 2.41
CA ARG A 293 -3.42 10.41 1.59
C ARG A 293 -2.45 10.49 0.42
N GLU A 294 -1.21 10.04 0.62
CA GLU A 294 -0.19 9.93 -0.42
C GLU A 294 0.14 8.46 -0.73
N ASN A 295 0.71 8.21 -1.91
CA ASN A 295 1.02 6.86 -2.40
C ASN A 295 2.11 6.12 -1.60
N ASP A 296 2.94 6.83 -0.84
CA ASP A 296 3.97 6.26 0.04
C ASP A 296 3.48 6.05 1.50
N GLU A 297 2.21 6.35 1.79
CA GLU A 297 1.62 6.19 3.12
C GLU A 297 1.01 4.79 3.31
N LEU A 298 1.21 4.23 4.50
CA LEU A 298 0.65 2.95 4.90
C LEU A 298 -0.71 3.17 5.55
N ALA A 299 -1.78 2.69 4.91
CA ALA A 299 -3.10 2.65 5.55
C ALA A 299 -3.09 1.66 6.73
N LEU A 300 -3.70 2.06 7.85
CA LEU A 300 -3.72 1.27 9.07
C LEU A 300 -5.15 0.99 9.50
N GLU A 301 -5.42 -0.24 9.94
CA GLU A 301 -6.64 -0.63 10.63
C GLU A 301 -6.37 -0.94 12.10
N LYS A 302 -7.38 -0.79 12.95
CA LYS A 302 -7.24 -1.03 14.39
C LYS A 302 -6.73 -2.46 14.65
N ALA A 303 -5.75 -2.57 15.53
CA ALA A 303 -5.01 -3.77 15.89
C ALA A 303 -3.98 -4.30 14.87
N ASP A 304 -3.75 -3.60 13.76
CA ASP A 304 -2.61 -3.90 12.88
C ASP A 304 -1.30 -3.83 13.67
N ILE A 305 -0.41 -4.80 13.43
CA ILE A 305 0.93 -4.84 14.02
C ILE A 305 1.95 -4.47 12.96
N ILE A 306 2.76 -3.46 13.27
CA ILE A 306 3.73 -2.91 12.34
C ILE A 306 5.12 -3.00 12.96
N MET A 307 6.07 -3.55 12.20
CA MET A 307 7.48 -3.49 12.55
C MET A 307 8.05 -2.16 12.07
N VAL A 308 8.61 -1.38 13.00
CA VAL A 308 9.12 -0.04 12.71
C VAL A 308 10.55 -0.13 12.18
N MET A 309 10.77 0.53 11.04
CA MET A 309 12.06 0.58 10.35
C MET A 309 12.83 1.87 10.66
N GLN A 310 12.12 3.00 10.71
CA GLN A 310 12.71 4.28 11.05
C GLN A 310 11.68 5.28 11.59
N TYR A 311 12.19 6.28 12.32
CA TYR A 311 11.44 7.36 12.93
C TYR A 311 11.88 8.70 12.32
N SER A 312 10.91 9.58 12.14
CA SER A 312 11.16 11.01 11.90
C SER A 312 11.03 11.78 13.22
N ASN A 313 11.54 13.01 13.26
CA ASN A 313 11.46 13.87 14.46
C ASN A 313 10.15 14.66 14.56
N ASP A 314 9.28 14.56 13.55
CA ASP A 314 8.01 15.27 13.39
C ASP A 314 6.80 14.32 13.41
N GLY A 315 6.96 13.16 14.05
CA GLY A 315 5.84 12.27 14.38
C GLY A 315 5.43 11.30 13.27
N TRP A 316 6.24 11.13 12.23
CA TRP A 316 6.06 10.07 11.23
C TRP A 316 6.99 8.88 11.46
N MET A 317 6.52 7.69 11.11
CA MET A 317 7.29 6.45 11.16
C MET A 317 7.15 5.70 9.85
N GLU A 318 8.21 4.99 9.48
CA GLU A 318 8.17 4.03 8.39
C GLU A 318 8.17 2.62 8.97
N GLY A 319 7.33 1.75 8.43
CA GLY A 319 7.27 0.37 8.90
C GLY A 319 6.69 -0.59 7.88
N VAL A 320 6.72 -1.87 8.25
CA VAL A 320 6.15 -2.99 7.48
C VAL A 320 5.07 -3.65 8.32
N LYS A 321 3.86 -3.73 7.78
CA LYS A 321 2.74 -4.41 8.43
C LYS A 321 3.00 -5.92 8.43
N LEU A 322 2.85 -6.57 9.58
CA LEU A 322 3.19 -7.99 9.72
C LEU A 322 2.25 -8.91 8.92
N SER A 323 1.00 -8.50 8.75
CA SER A 323 -0.09 -9.33 8.20
C SER A 323 -0.07 -9.49 6.68
N ASP A 324 0.32 -8.45 5.94
CA ASP A 324 0.31 -8.41 4.47
C ASP A 324 1.65 -7.97 3.86
N ARG A 325 2.64 -7.63 4.71
CA ARG A 325 3.97 -7.14 4.33
C ARG A 325 3.96 -5.81 3.58
N GLU A 326 2.86 -5.06 3.63
CA GLU A 326 2.82 -3.72 3.06
C GLU A 326 3.76 -2.79 3.85
N ARG A 327 4.54 -2.01 3.11
CA ARG A 327 5.50 -1.03 3.65
C ARG A 327 5.03 0.37 3.30
N GLY A 328 5.15 1.29 4.25
CA GLY A 328 4.94 2.71 3.99
C GLY A 328 5.09 3.55 5.24
N TRP A 329 4.73 4.82 5.10
CA TRP A 329 4.81 5.84 6.14
C TRP A 329 3.48 6.04 6.84
N PHE A 330 3.50 6.24 8.15
CA PHE A 330 2.29 6.50 8.93
C PHE A 330 2.59 7.39 10.14
N PRO A 331 1.60 8.17 10.60
CA PRO A 331 1.75 9.04 11.75
C PRO A 331 1.76 8.26 13.07
N SER A 332 2.61 8.67 14.00
CA SER A 332 2.79 8.00 15.30
C SER A 332 1.59 8.13 16.23
N GLU A 333 0.76 9.14 16.04
CA GLU A 333 -0.46 9.36 16.85
C GLU A 333 -1.53 8.26 16.65
N HIS A 334 -1.41 7.43 15.61
CA HIS A 334 -2.35 6.34 15.30
C HIS A 334 -1.92 5.00 15.89
N VAL A 335 -0.76 4.92 16.53
CA VAL A 335 -0.17 3.68 17.02
C VAL A 335 0.37 3.80 18.44
N GLU A 336 0.54 2.65 19.10
CA GLU A 336 1.15 2.53 20.41
C GLU A 336 2.29 1.51 20.39
N LEU A 337 3.37 1.76 21.15
CA LEU A 337 4.54 0.88 21.20
C LEU A 337 4.21 -0.42 21.95
N ILE A 338 4.57 -1.57 21.37
CA ILE A 338 4.51 -2.86 22.04
C ILE A 338 5.76 -3.03 22.92
N SER A 339 5.65 -2.61 24.17
CA SER A 339 6.75 -2.65 25.15
C SER A 339 7.18 -4.08 25.52
N SER A 340 6.23 -5.02 25.59
CA SER A 340 6.49 -6.40 25.97
C SER A 340 7.32 -7.15 24.93
N LYS A 341 8.56 -7.53 25.30
CA LYS A 341 9.43 -8.37 24.47
C LYS A 341 8.78 -9.72 24.15
N GLN A 342 8.06 -10.31 25.10
CA GLN A 342 7.34 -11.57 24.88
C GLN A 342 6.23 -11.42 23.83
N ALA A 343 5.47 -10.32 23.87
CA ALA A 343 4.45 -10.04 22.86
C ALA A 343 5.07 -9.86 21.46
N ARG A 344 6.16 -9.08 21.37
CA ARG A 344 6.90 -8.89 20.11
C ARG A 344 7.40 -10.21 19.52
N GLN A 345 7.98 -11.07 20.36
CA GLN A 345 8.43 -12.40 19.95
C GLN A 345 7.27 -13.31 19.55
N LYS A 346 6.13 -13.25 20.24
CA LYS A 346 4.93 -14.03 19.90
C LYS A 346 4.40 -13.64 18.52
N ASN A 347 4.30 -12.35 18.22
CA ASN A 347 3.86 -11.85 16.92
C ASN A 347 4.74 -12.40 15.79
N LEU A 348 6.06 -12.35 15.96
CA LEU A 348 7.01 -12.90 14.98
C LEU A 348 6.88 -14.42 14.84
N LYS A 349 6.72 -15.16 15.94
CA LYS A 349 6.53 -16.62 15.92
C LYS A 349 5.26 -17.03 15.21
N GLU A 350 4.17 -16.30 15.42
CA GLU A 350 2.89 -16.58 14.75
C GLU A 350 2.98 -16.35 13.24
N GLU A 351 3.67 -15.31 12.81
CA GLU A 351 3.95 -15.08 11.39
C GLU A 351 4.87 -16.15 10.80
N GLN A 352 5.88 -16.58 11.57
CA GLN A 352 6.78 -17.64 11.16
C GLN A 352 6.07 -18.98 10.98
N ARG A 353 5.08 -19.27 11.84
CA ARG A 353 4.27 -20.49 11.76
C ARG A 353 3.56 -20.59 10.40
N VAL A 354 2.99 -19.48 9.93
CA VAL A 354 2.29 -19.39 8.64
C VAL A 354 3.28 -19.48 7.48
N LYS A 355 4.41 -18.74 7.54
CA LYS A 355 5.48 -18.78 6.52
C LYS A 355 6.05 -20.20 6.35
N ASN A 356 6.38 -20.86 7.46
CA ASN A 356 6.91 -22.23 7.47
C ASN A 356 5.91 -23.24 6.89
N ALA A 357 4.63 -23.15 7.27
CA ALA A 357 3.60 -24.04 6.73
C ALA A 357 3.50 -23.91 5.20
N LYS A 358 3.51 -22.66 4.69
CA LYS A 358 3.54 -22.40 3.25
C LYS A 358 4.77 -22.97 2.55
N GLN A 359 5.96 -22.74 3.10
CA GLN A 359 7.19 -23.29 2.51
C GLN A 359 7.17 -24.83 2.49
N GLN A 360 6.66 -25.47 3.54
CA GLN A 360 6.55 -26.92 3.60
C GLN A 360 5.56 -27.48 2.57
N VAL A 361 4.48 -26.75 2.26
CA VAL A 361 3.46 -27.19 1.29
C VAL A 361 3.86 -26.88 -0.15
N PHE A 362 4.46 -25.70 -0.41
CA PHE A 362 4.71 -25.20 -1.77
C PHE A 362 6.16 -25.27 -2.23
N CYS A 363 7.13 -25.45 -1.32
CA CYS A 363 8.57 -25.52 -1.64
C CYS A 363 9.21 -26.89 -1.39
N LYS A 364 8.45 -27.91 -0.97
CA LYS A 364 8.92 -29.30 -1.03
C LYS A 364 9.05 -29.72 -2.49
N LYS A 365 10.27 -29.59 -3.03
CA LYS A 365 10.76 -30.33 -4.20
C LYS A 365 11.36 -31.64 -3.75
#